data_AF-A0A7R9IT52-F1
#
_entry.id   AF-A0A7R9IT52-F1
#
_cell.length_a   1.000
_cell.length_b   1.000
_cell.length_c   1.000
_cell.angle_alpha   90.00
_cell.angle_beta   90.00
_cell.angle_gamma   90.00
#
_symmetry.space_group_name_H-M   'P 1'
#
loop_
_entity.id
_entity.type
_entity.pdbx_description
1 polymer ?
#
loop_
_entity_poly.entity_id
_entity_poly.type
_entity_poly.pdbx_seq_one_letter_code
_entity_poly.pdbx_strand_id
1 'polypeptide(L)'
;MRNDTWSPPRDCEPAQIWILARHGTHYPKKKDIDDLRDLIQLRDQIVRNREDKHNLDMCYDDIDNLKHWHFDVQPDQHARLTNQGREEIRFLAQRYKTSYRSLLERPYSPEAYQ
;
A
#
# COMPACT_ATOMS: atom_id res chain seq x y z
N MET A 1 -17.86 7.09 3.18
CA MET A 1 -17.50 6.74 1.79
C MET A 1 -18.80 6.67 1.02
N ARG A 2 -18.97 7.45 -0.06
CA ARG A 2 -20.19 7.38 -0.87
C ARG A 2 -20.21 6.06 -1.64
N ASN A 3 -21.36 5.40 -1.66
CA ASN A 3 -21.58 4.16 -2.37
C ASN A 3 -21.87 4.46 -3.84
N ASP A 4 -20.90 5.07 -4.52
CA ASP A 4 -21.05 5.52 -5.91
C ASP A 4 -20.81 4.32 -6.83
N THR A 5 -21.82 3.49 -7.01
CA THR A 5 -21.82 2.43 -8.03
C THR A 5 -21.92 3.07 -9.40
N TRP A 6 -20.85 2.94 -10.21
CA TRP A 6 -20.88 3.32 -11.62
C TRP A 6 -21.89 2.45 -12.37
N SER A 7 -22.74 3.10 -13.17
CA SER A 7 -23.65 2.46 -14.12
C SER A 7 -23.54 3.18 -15.47
N PRO A 8 -23.61 2.46 -16.60
CA PRO A 8 -23.66 3.10 -17.90
C PRO A 8 -24.95 3.92 -18.05
N PRO A 9 -24.98 4.93 -18.95
CA PRO A 9 -26.21 5.63 -19.32
C PRO A 9 -27.30 4.65 -19.77
N ARG A 10 -28.57 5.08 -19.70
CA ARG A 10 -29.70 4.28 -20.20
C ARG A 10 -29.46 3.88 -21.65
N ASP A 11 -29.74 2.61 -21.95
CA ASP A 11 -29.59 1.99 -23.27
C ASP A 11 -28.15 1.95 -23.82
N CYS A 12 -27.14 2.11 -22.96
CA CYS A 12 -25.73 1.94 -23.30
C CYS A 12 -25.13 0.73 -22.59
N GLU A 13 -24.28 -0.02 -23.31
CA GLU A 13 -23.49 -1.13 -22.75
C GLU A 13 -21.99 -0.89 -23.02
N PRO A 14 -21.10 -1.22 -22.08
CA PRO A 14 -19.67 -1.09 -22.30
C PRO A 14 -19.20 -2.12 -23.34
N ALA A 15 -18.56 -1.64 -24.41
CA ALA A 15 -18.02 -2.49 -25.48
C ALA A 15 -16.55 -2.91 -25.24
N GLN A 16 -15.78 -2.06 -24.57
CA GLN A 16 -14.38 -2.30 -24.25
C GLN A 16 -13.94 -1.46 -23.05
N ILE A 17 -12.94 -1.96 -22.31
CA ILE A 17 -12.25 -1.19 -21.26
C ILE A 17 -10.74 -1.30 -21.44
N TRP A 18 -10.04 -0.22 -21.11
CA TRP A 18 -8.58 -0.17 -21.06
C TRP A 18 -8.18 0.29 -19.67
N ILE A 19 -7.28 -0.45 -19.02
CA ILE A 19 -6.86 -0.17 -17.65
C ILE A 19 -5.35 -0.02 -17.63
N LEU A 20 -4.88 1.19 -17.32
CA LEU A 20 -3.51 1.44 -16.92
C LEU A 20 -3.50 1.61 -15.40
N ALA A 21 -3.05 0.57 -14.70
CA ALA A 21 -2.95 0.59 -13.25
C ALA A 21 -1.48 0.59 -12.82
N ARG A 22 -1.16 1.41 -11.81
CA ARG A 22 0.11 1.29 -11.10
C ARG A 22 0.12 -0.05 -10.34
N HIS A 23 1.33 -0.57 -10.09
CA HIS A 23 1.51 -1.68 -9.15
C HIS A 23 0.88 -1.36 -7.78
N GLY A 24 0.48 -2.39 -7.04
CA GLY A 24 0.07 -2.25 -5.65
C GLY A 24 1.24 -1.86 -4.74
N THR A 25 0.94 -1.54 -3.49
CA THR A 25 1.96 -1.21 -2.48
C THR A 25 3.05 -2.30 -2.40
N HIS A 26 4.31 -1.86 -2.45
CA HIS A 26 5.48 -2.74 -2.43
C HIS A 26 6.50 -2.26 -1.38
N TYR A 27 7.36 -3.17 -0.93
CA TYR A 27 8.46 -2.81 -0.03
C TYR A 27 9.45 -1.88 -0.75
N PRO A 28 10.16 -1.01 -0.01
CA PRO A 28 11.19 -0.14 -0.58
C PRO A 28 12.29 -0.90 -1.32
N LYS A 29 13.14 -0.19 -2.06
CA LYS A 29 14.31 -0.82 -2.67
C LYS A 29 15.31 -1.20 -1.57
N LYS A 30 16.18 -2.15 -1.87
CA LYS A 30 17.18 -2.65 -0.92
C LYS A 30 17.98 -1.53 -0.25
N LYS A 31 18.49 -0.58 -1.06
CA LYS A 31 19.19 0.60 -0.55
C LYS A 31 18.34 1.40 0.46
N ASP A 32 17.08 1.64 0.14
CA ASP A 32 16.18 2.40 1.02
C ASP A 32 15.90 1.62 2.32
N ILE A 33 15.79 0.28 2.26
CA ILE A 33 15.63 -0.57 3.45
C ILE A 33 16.85 -0.45 4.37
N ASP A 34 18.05 -0.46 3.79
CA ASP A 34 19.30 -0.31 4.55
C ASP A 34 19.37 1.08 5.18
N ASP A 35 19.11 2.15 4.41
CA ASP A 35 19.10 3.54 4.90
C ASP A 35 18.03 3.75 6.00
N LEU A 36 16.85 3.14 5.89
CA LEU A 36 15.79 3.21 6.90
C LEU A 36 16.13 2.45 8.18
N ARG A 37 16.94 1.39 8.10
CA ARG A 37 17.38 0.63 9.29
C ARG A 37 18.26 1.48 10.20
N ASP A 38 19.04 2.40 9.64
CA ASP A 38 19.88 3.31 10.40
C ASP A 38 19.06 4.26 11.29
N LEU A 39 17.78 4.50 10.96
CA LEU A 39 16.86 5.31 11.78
C LEU A 39 16.59 4.70 13.16
N ILE A 40 16.83 3.41 13.36
CA ILE A 40 16.75 2.77 14.68
C ILE A 40 17.73 3.44 15.66
N GLN A 41 18.94 3.76 15.19
CA GLN A 41 19.94 4.42 16.03
C GLN A 41 19.50 5.85 16.38
N LEU A 42 18.92 6.57 15.41
CA LEU A 42 18.39 7.91 15.63
C LEU A 42 17.24 7.90 16.66
N ARG A 43 16.29 6.97 16.53
CA ARG A 43 15.22 6.76 17.50
C ARG A 43 15.78 6.55 18.91
N ASP A 44 16.77 5.65 19.06
CA ASP A 44 17.36 5.35 20.37
C ASP A 44 18.09 6.54 20.98
N GLN A 45 18.69 7.40 20.14
CA GLN A 45 19.30 8.65 20.60
C GLN A 45 18.22 9.66 21.05
N ILE A 46 17.11 9.77 20.32
CA ILE A 46 15.99 10.65 20.68
C ILE A 46 15.38 10.24 22.03
N VAL A 47 15.09 8.95 22.21
CA VAL A 47 14.53 8.40 23.45
C VAL A 47 15.47 8.65 24.64
N ARG A 48 16.75 8.28 24.52
CA ARG A 48 17.76 8.49 25.58
C ARG A 48 17.93 9.96 25.93
N ASN A 49 18.02 10.84 24.93
CA ASN A 49 18.21 12.25 25.19
C ASN A 49 17.03 12.86 25.98
N ARG A 50 15.79 12.42 25.76
CA ARG A 50 14.64 12.89 26.53
C ARG A 50 14.66 12.38 27.98
N GLU A 51 15.14 11.15 28.20
CA GLU A 51 15.24 10.54 29.53
C GLU A 51 16.38 11.13 30.35
N ASP A 52 17.56 11.34 29.74
CA ASP A 52 18.77 11.82 30.42
C ASP A 52 18.82 13.35 30.54
N LYS A 53 18.28 14.05 29.54
CA LYS A 53 18.29 15.51 29.47
C LYS A 53 16.84 15.96 29.37
N HIS A 54 16.28 16.45 30.48
CA HIS A 54 14.93 17.03 30.56
C HIS A 54 14.69 18.28 29.66
N ASN A 55 15.54 18.51 28.64
CA ASN A 55 15.63 19.72 27.84
C ASN A 55 15.11 19.54 26.40
N LEU A 56 14.64 18.34 26.03
CA LEU A 56 13.95 18.13 24.75
C LEU A 56 12.47 18.40 24.94
N ASP A 57 11.88 19.36 24.23
CA ASP A 57 10.45 19.66 24.28
C ASP A 57 9.68 18.77 23.29
N MET A 58 9.45 17.50 23.67
CA MET A 58 8.56 16.57 22.96
C MET A 58 7.41 16.13 23.86
N CYS A 59 6.26 15.84 23.27
CA CYS A 59 5.12 15.29 24.00
C CYS A 59 5.44 13.88 24.50
N TYR A 60 4.86 13.49 25.64
CA TYR A 60 5.03 12.14 26.18
C TYR A 60 4.56 11.06 25.19
N ASP A 61 3.45 11.31 24.49
CA ASP A 61 2.89 10.39 23.51
C ASP A 61 3.84 10.16 22.32
N ASP A 62 4.57 11.18 21.87
CA ASP A 62 5.54 11.03 20.78
C ASP A 62 6.71 10.12 21.18
N ILE A 63 7.19 10.29 22.40
CA ILE A 63 8.27 9.46 22.96
C ILE A 63 7.79 8.02 23.14
N ASP A 64 6.57 7.84 23.63
CA ASP A 64 5.98 6.52 23.78
C ASP A 64 5.80 5.83 22.43
N ASN A 65 5.32 6.54 21.42
CA ASN A 65 5.25 6.04 20.05
C ASN A 65 6.64 5.65 19.51
N LEU A 66 7.68 6.44 19.77
CA LEU A 66 9.04 6.12 19.36
C LEU A 66 9.59 4.89 20.09
N LYS A 67 9.27 4.70 21.38
CA LYS A 67 9.65 3.49 22.13
C LYS A 67 9.01 2.23 21.57
N HIS A 68 7.77 2.33 21.13
CA HIS A 68 7.01 1.21 20.54
C HIS A 68 7.27 1.02 19.04
N TRP A 69 7.83 2.01 18.35
CA TRP A 69 8.13 1.89 16.93
C TRP A 69 9.28 0.92 16.69
N HIS A 70 9.11 0.06 15.68
CA HIS A 70 10.11 -0.89 15.22
C HIS A 70 10.11 -0.98 13.69
N PHE A 71 11.24 -1.38 13.11
CA PHE A 71 11.42 -1.50 11.66
C PHE A 71 11.62 -2.97 11.26
N ASP A 72 10.55 -3.59 10.75
CA ASP A 72 10.49 -5.04 10.48
C ASP A 72 10.57 -5.41 9.00
N VAL A 73 11.15 -4.54 8.17
CA VAL A 73 11.36 -4.85 6.75
C VAL A 73 12.71 -5.51 6.57
N GLN A 74 12.74 -6.66 5.92
CA GLN A 74 13.97 -7.41 5.63
C GLN A 74 14.50 -7.07 4.23
N PRO A 75 15.82 -7.00 4.02
CA PRO A 75 16.39 -6.64 2.71
C PRO A 75 16.00 -7.59 1.57
N ASP A 76 15.68 -8.86 1.84
CA ASP A 76 15.22 -9.85 0.87
C ASP A 76 13.76 -9.64 0.42
N GLN A 77 13.02 -8.78 1.12
CA GLN A 77 11.67 -8.37 0.76
C GLN A 77 11.66 -7.25 -0.29
N HIS A 78 12.82 -6.70 -0.66
CA HIS A 78 12.92 -5.52 -1.51
C HIS A 78 12.07 -5.60 -2.77
N ALA A 79 11.36 -4.51 -3.08
CA ALA A 79 10.47 -4.37 -4.25
C ALA A 79 9.35 -5.43 -4.40
N ARG A 80 9.22 -6.39 -3.47
CA ARG A 80 8.10 -7.34 -3.47
C ARG A 80 6.82 -6.61 -3.08
N LEU A 81 5.69 -7.03 -3.65
CA LEU A 81 4.37 -6.55 -3.22
C LEU A 81 4.16 -6.91 -1.75
N THR A 82 3.65 -5.95 -0.98
CA THR A 82 3.18 -6.21 0.37
C THR A 82 1.86 -6.98 0.31
N ASN A 83 1.44 -7.61 1.41
CA ASN A 83 0.12 -8.23 1.50
C ASN A 83 -0.99 -7.20 1.20
N GLN A 84 -0.82 -5.97 1.70
CA GLN A 84 -1.73 -4.86 1.38
C GLN A 84 -1.74 -4.58 -0.13
N GLY A 85 -0.58 -4.49 -0.78
CA GLY A 85 -0.52 -4.24 -2.23
C GLY A 85 -1.19 -5.33 -3.07
N ARG A 86 -1.15 -6.59 -2.61
CA ARG A 86 -1.89 -7.69 -3.24
C ARG A 86 -3.40 -7.49 -3.12
N GLU A 87 -3.87 -7.14 -1.92
CA GLU A 87 -5.29 -6.90 -1.67
C GLU A 87 -5.81 -5.64 -2.38
N GLU A 88 -5.00 -4.57 -2.48
CA GLU A 88 -5.34 -3.37 -3.25
C GLU A 88 -5.68 -3.70 -4.71
N ILE A 89 -4.80 -4.44 -5.39
CA ILE A 89 -5.01 -4.81 -6.79
C ILE A 89 -6.15 -5.82 -6.92
N ARG A 90 -6.28 -6.75 -5.96
CA ARG A 90 -7.41 -7.70 -5.93
C ARG A 90 -8.74 -6.97 -5.82
N PHE A 91 -8.89 -6.04 -4.86
CA PHE A 91 -10.12 -5.29 -4.66
C PHE A 91 -10.41 -4.35 -5.82
N LEU A 92 -9.38 -3.76 -6.43
CA LEU A 92 -9.52 -2.98 -7.65
C LEU A 92 -10.09 -3.86 -8.80
N ALA A 93 -9.52 -5.05 -9.00
CA ALA A 93 -10.01 -6.00 -10.02
C ALA A 93 -11.46 -6.45 -9.74
N GLN A 94 -11.82 -6.69 -8.47
CA GLN A 94 -13.19 -7.05 -8.10
C GLN A 94 -14.20 -5.92 -8.38
N ARG A 95 -13.80 -4.67 -8.17
CA ARG A 95 -14.62 -3.51 -8.54
C ARG A 95 -14.81 -3.43 -10.05
N TYR A 96 -13.74 -3.61 -10.83
CA TYR A 96 -13.86 -3.65 -12.29
C TYR A 96 -14.76 -4.78 -12.77
N LYS A 97 -14.60 -5.99 -12.21
CA LYS A 97 -15.48 -7.12 -12.55
C LYS A 97 -16.95 -6.81 -12.23
N THR A 98 -17.21 -6.05 -11.17
CA THR A 98 -18.58 -5.67 -10.77
C THR A 98 -19.16 -4.57 -11.66
N SER A 99 -18.35 -3.57 -12.03
CA SER A 99 -18.78 -2.46 -12.90
C SER A 99 -18.91 -2.87 -14.37
N TYR A 100 -18.06 -3.78 -14.84
CA TYR A 100 -17.98 -4.20 -16.25
C TYR A 100 -18.32 -5.70 -16.40
N ARG A 101 -19.36 -6.15 -15.71
CA ARG A 101 -19.80 -7.56 -15.73
C ARG A 101 -20.02 -8.10 -17.14
N SER A 102 -20.68 -7.32 -18.00
CA SER A 102 -20.95 -7.69 -19.39
C SER A 102 -19.67 -7.98 -20.21
N LEU A 103 -18.53 -7.41 -19.79
CA LEU A 103 -17.22 -7.67 -20.40
C LEU A 103 -16.41 -8.76 -19.68
N LEU A 104 -16.52 -8.87 -18.35
CA LEU A 104 -15.57 -9.63 -17.50
C LEU A 104 -16.15 -10.87 -16.79
N GLU A 105 -17.42 -11.24 -17.02
CA GLU A 105 -18.03 -12.45 -16.41
C GLU A 105 -17.58 -13.76 -17.07
N ARG A 106 -16.97 -13.71 -18.26
CA ARG A 106 -16.47 -14.92 -18.95
C ARG A 106 -15.23 -15.49 -18.23
N PRO A 107 -15.05 -16.82 -18.20
CA PRO A 107 -13.81 -17.42 -17.74
C PRO A 107 -12.61 -16.86 -18.49
N TYR A 108 -11.48 -16.71 -17.79
CA TYR A 108 -10.24 -16.27 -18.42
C TYR A 108 -9.82 -17.27 -19.52
N SER A 109 -9.48 -16.75 -20.70
CA SER A 109 -8.83 -17.47 -21.81
C SER A 109 -7.72 -16.57 -22.36
N PRO A 110 -6.50 -17.08 -22.59
CA PRO A 110 -5.41 -16.29 -23.17
C PRO A 110 -5.79 -15.61 -24.49
N GLU A 111 -6.61 -16.26 -25.31
CA GLU A 111 -7.06 -15.78 -26.62
C GLU A 111 -8.05 -14.62 -26.52
N ALA A 112 -8.78 -14.50 -25.40
CA ALA A 112 -9.76 -13.45 -25.18
C ALA A 112 -9.16 -12.13 -24.66
N TYR A 113 -7.88 -12.13 -24.26
CA TYR A 113 -7.22 -10.99 -23.60
C TYR A 113 -5.79 -10.71 -24.11
N GLN A 114 -5.44 -11.20 -25.31
CA GLN A 114 -4.24 -10.78 -26.07
C GLN A 114 -4.52 -9.50 -26.85
#